data_AF-A0A355F1C4-F1
#
_entry.id   AF-A0A355F1C4-F1
#
_cell.length_a   1.000
_cell.length_b   1.000
_cell.length_c   1.000
_cell.angle_alpha   90.00
_cell.angle_beta   90.00
_cell.angle_gamma   90.00
#
_symmetry.space_group_name_H-M   'P 1'
#
loop_
_entity.id
_entity.type
_entity.pdbx_description
1 polymer ?
#
loop_
_entity_poly.entity_id
_entity_poly.type
_entity_poly.pdbx_seq_one_letter_code
_entity_poly.pdbx_strand_id
1 'polypeptide(L)'
;LSFDIAVPELLLPLTIGARIELVRRETAGDARLLAAALESAGATVLQATPATWTLLVDGGWQGRPGLKALCGGEALPRALADRLLLRAAELWNLYGP
;
A
#
# COMPACT_ATOMS: atom_id res chain seq x y z
N LEU A 1 2.53 -3.51 -14.55
CA LEU A 1 3.22 -2.23 -14.85
C LEU A 1 2.52 -1.51 -16.00
N SER A 2 1.20 -1.36 -15.92
CA SER A 2 0.38 -0.76 -17.00
C SER A 2 -0.50 0.38 -16.48
N PHE A 3 -0.22 0.84 -15.26
CA PHE A 3 -0.89 1.93 -14.58
C PHE A 3 0.20 2.94 -14.18
N ASP A 4 -0.06 4.21 -14.44
CA ASP A 4 0.84 5.36 -14.26
C ASP A 4 1.34 5.54 -12.82
N ILE A 5 0.53 5.12 -11.84
CA ILE A 5 0.87 5.06 -10.41
C ILE A 5 2.15 4.25 -10.12
N ALA A 6 2.54 3.31 -10.98
CA ALA A 6 3.76 2.52 -10.78
C ALA A 6 5.06 3.33 -10.98
N VAL A 7 5.01 4.51 -11.64
CA VAL A 7 6.21 5.29 -11.99
C VAL A 7 6.85 5.96 -10.76
N PRO A 8 6.10 6.66 -9.87
CA PRO A 8 6.65 7.14 -8.60
C PRO A 8 7.10 5.98 -7.70
N GLU A 9 6.35 4.89 -7.60
CA GLU A 9 6.69 3.74 -6.75
C GLU A 9 8.02 3.09 -7.13
N LEU A 10 8.37 3.06 -8.42
CA LEU A 10 9.60 2.41 -8.88
C LEU A 10 10.81 3.34 -8.95
N LEU A 11 10.61 4.64 -9.21
CA LEU A 11 11.73 5.56 -9.42
C LEU A 11 12.04 6.40 -8.20
N LEU A 12 11.04 6.84 -7.43
CA LEU A 12 11.25 7.72 -6.26
C LEU A 12 12.08 7.06 -5.16
N PRO A 13 11.91 5.76 -4.82
CA PRO A 13 12.79 5.13 -3.83
C PRO A 13 14.25 5.12 -4.28
N LEU A 14 14.50 4.89 -5.57
CA LEU A 14 15.86 4.80 -6.11
C LEU A 14 16.61 6.13 -6.08
N THR A 15 15.91 7.28 -6.20
CA THR A 15 16.56 8.59 -6.16
C THR A 15 17.07 8.99 -4.79
N ILE A 16 16.56 8.34 -3.72
CA ILE A 16 16.93 8.62 -2.32
C ILE A 16 17.65 7.45 -1.63
N GLY A 17 18.01 6.40 -2.38
CA GLY A 17 18.70 5.23 -1.83
C GLY A 17 17.81 4.27 -1.02
N ALA A 18 16.49 4.34 -1.20
CA ALA A 18 15.55 3.41 -0.59
C ALA A 18 15.49 2.06 -1.34
N ARG A 19 14.91 1.06 -0.67
CA ARG A 19 14.78 -0.32 -1.17
C ARG A 19 13.39 -0.54 -1.77
N ILE A 20 13.34 -1.23 -2.91
CA ILE A 20 12.08 -1.65 -3.55
C ILE A 20 11.90 -3.15 -3.34
N GLU A 21 10.71 -3.53 -2.90
CA GLU A 21 10.29 -4.91 -2.77
C GLU A 21 9.30 -5.26 -3.87
N LEU A 22 9.72 -6.16 -4.76
CA LEU A 22 8.89 -6.63 -5.86
C LEU A 22 8.16 -7.90 -5.43
N VAL A 23 6.85 -7.78 -5.28
CA VAL A 23 5.97 -8.92 -5.00
C VAL A 23 5.38 -9.46 -6.29
N ARG A 24 5.10 -10.77 -6.31
CA ARG A 24 4.38 -11.38 -7.44
C ARG A 24 2.93 -10.96 -7.44
N ARG A 25 2.27 -11.06 -8.59
CA ARG A 25 0.84 -10.70 -8.73
C ARG A 25 -0.05 -11.53 -7.81
N GLU A 26 0.28 -12.80 -7.63
CA GLU A 26 -0.42 -13.72 -6.74
C GLU A 26 -0.31 -13.26 -5.28
N THR A 27 0.87 -12.77 -4.88
CA THR A 27 1.09 -12.20 -3.56
C THR A 27 0.29 -10.91 -3.37
N ALA A 28 0.28 -10.01 -4.36
CA ALA A 28 -0.47 -8.75 -4.29
C ALA A 28 -1.99 -8.96 -4.24
N GLY A 29 -2.48 -10.08 -4.78
CA GLY A 29 -3.90 -10.44 -4.80
C GLY A 29 -4.37 -11.29 -3.62
N ASP A 30 -3.50 -11.62 -2.66
CA ASP A 30 -3.84 -12.43 -1.47
C ASP A 30 -3.49 -11.65 -0.20
N ALA A 31 -4.48 -11.45 0.66
CA ALA A 31 -4.33 -10.59 1.84
C ALA A 31 -3.29 -11.13 2.84
N ARG A 32 -3.20 -12.46 3.00
CA ARG A 32 -2.26 -13.07 3.94
C ARG A 32 -0.85 -13.01 3.40
N LEU A 33 -0.68 -13.32 2.11
CA LEU A 33 0.63 -13.25 1.47
C LEU A 33 1.14 -11.81 1.41
N LEU A 34 0.28 -10.85 1.10
CA LEU A 34 0.63 -9.44 1.08
C LEU A 34 1.00 -8.92 2.48
N ALA A 35 0.22 -9.25 3.50
CA ALA A 35 0.54 -8.89 4.89
C ALA A 35 1.90 -9.48 5.32
N ALA A 36 2.16 -10.76 5.03
CA ALA A 36 3.44 -11.39 5.34
C ALA A 36 4.62 -10.75 4.58
N ALA A 37 4.41 -10.36 3.32
CA ALA A 37 5.40 -9.64 2.53
C ALA A 37 5.71 -8.27 3.14
N LEU A 38 4.69 -7.50 3.55
CA LEU A 38 4.88 -6.21 4.21
C LEU A 38 5.70 -6.34 5.50
N GLU A 39 5.38 -7.33 6.34
CA GLU A 39 6.09 -7.55 7.61
C GLU A 39 7.54 -7.97 7.38
N SER A 40 7.76 -9.04 6.61
CA SER A 40 9.09 -9.58 6.32
C SER A 40 10.01 -8.57 5.63
N ALA A 41 9.45 -7.74 4.76
CA ALA A 41 10.20 -6.69 4.07
C ALA A 41 10.66 -5.57 4.98
N GLY A 42 10.01 -5.34 6.11
CA GLY A 42 10.24 -4.10 6.83
C GLY A 42 9.60 -2.88 6.16
N ALA A 43 8.53 -3.06 5.36
CA ALA A 43 7.97 -2.01 4.50
C ALA A 43 7.56 -0.75 5.28
N THR A 44 7.99 0.41 4.79
CA THR A 44 7.71 1.74 5.38
C THR A 44 6.75 2.57 4.54
N VAL A 45 6.52 2.17 3.29
CA VAL A 45 5.57 2.78 2.36
C VAL A 45 4.87 1.68 1.58
N LEU A 46 3.56 1.82 1.37
CA LEU A 46 2.79 1.03 0.41
C LEU A 46 1.84 1.98 -0.33
N GLN A 47 1.85 1.97 -1.65
CA GLN A 47 0.83 2.63 -2.46
C GLN A 47 -0.07 1.59 -3.13
N ALA A 48 -1.38 1.75 -2.98
CA ALA A 48 -2.34 0.80 -3.51
C ALA A 48 -3.70 1.47 -3.79
N THR A 49 -4.56 0.82 -4.57
CA THR A 49 -5.93 1.28 -4.78
C THR A 49 -6.81 0.96 -3.57
N PRO A 50 -7.98 1.59 -3.41
CA PRO A 50 -8.96 1.23 -2.39
C PRO A 50 -9.29 -0.28 -2.37
N ALA A 51 -9.33 -0.94 -3.54
CA ALA A 51 -9.57 -2.38 -3.63
C ALA A 51 -8.50 -3.21 -2.91
N THR A 52 -7.21 -2.94 -3.15
CA THR A 52 -6.10 -3.66 -2.49
C THR A 52 -6.05 -3.37 -0.99
N TRP A 53 -6.28 -2.11 -0.59
CA TRP A 53 -6.38 -1.77 0.83
C TRP A 53 -7.54 -2.49 1.51
N THR A 54 -8.71 -2.55 0.87
CA THR A 54 -9.88 -3.28 1.39
C THR A 54 -9.56 -4.76 1.57
N LEU A 55 -8.98 -5.40 0.54
CA LEU A 55 -8.53 -6.79 0.59
C LEU A 55 -7.60 -7.04 1.78
N LEU A 56 -6.62 -6.17 2.00
CA LEU A 56 -5.64 -6.33 3.08
C LEU A 56 -6.29 -6.20 4.46
N VAL A 57 -7.11 -5.16 4.65
CA VAL A 57 -7.73 -4.83 5.93
C VAL A 57 -8.86 -5.84 6.27
N ASP A 58 -9.62 -6.32 5.28
CA ASP A 58 -10.63 -7.39 5.44
C ASP A 58 -10.00 -8.77 5.64
N GLY A 59 -8.81 -9.00 5.08
CA GLY A 59 -8.00 -10.19 5.32
C GLY A 59 -7.37 -10.27 6.71
N GLY A 60 -7.67 -9.32 7.60
CA GLY A 60 -7.23 -9.35 8.99
C GLY A 60 -5.86 -8.71 9.25
N TRP A 61 -5.33 -7.92 8.32
CA TRP A 61 -4.11 -7.16 8.57
C TRP A 61 -4.31 -6.18 9.73
N GLN A 62 -3.44 -6.28 10.72
CA GLN A 62 -3.52 -5.51 11.97
C GLN A 62 -2.90 -4.11 11.86
N GLY A 63 -2.24 -3.82 10.75
CA GLY A 63 -1.52 -2.57 10.56
C GLY A 63 -0.04 -2.68 10.90
N ARG A 64 0.68 -1.63 10.53
CA ARG A 64 2.10 -1.42 10.82
C ARG A 64 2.31 0.05 11.19
N PRO A 65 2.60 0.37 12.47
CA PRO A 65 2.68 1.76 12.95
C PRO A 65 3.70 2.67 12.26
N GLY A 66 4.69 2.11 11.55
CA GLY A 66 5.68 2.89 10.79
C GLY A 66 5.39 2.98 9.28
N LEU A 67 4.25 2.46 8.82
CA LEU A 67 3.89 2.45 7.40
C LEU A 67 3.20 3.76 7.01
N LYS A 68 3.62 4.35 5.90
CA LYS A 68 2.85 5.37 5.17
C LYS A 68 1.95 4.67 4.16
N ALA A 69 0.64 4.80 4.34
CA ALA A 69 -0.36 4.26 3.44
C ALA A 69 -0.73 5.30 2.39
N LEU A 70 -0.43 5.01 1.12
CA LEU A 70 -0.81 5.85 -0.01
C LEU A 70 -1.98 5.16 -0.73
N CYS A 71 -3.09 5.87 -0.89
CA CYS A 71 -4.28 5.35 -1.55
C CYS A 71 -4.64 6.25 -2.74
N GLY A 72 -4.81 5.68 -3.93
CA GLY A 72 -5.13 6.46 -5.13
C GLY A 72 -5.66 5.60 -6.28
N GLY A 73 -5.95 6.25 -7.41
CA GLY A 73 -6.50 5.61 -8.62
C GLY A 73 -8.04 5.47 -8.62
N GLU A 74 -8.68 5.53 -7.45
CA GLU A 74 -10.13 5.52 -7.28
C GLU A 74 -10.51 6.39 -6.06
N ALA A 75 -11.80 6.68 -5.89
CA ALA A 75 -12.29 7.39 -4.71
C ALA A 75 -12.07 6.55 -3.43
N LEU A 76 -11.37 7.10 -2.43
CA LEU A 76 -11.16 6.46 -1.14
C LEU A 76 -12.44 6.55 -0.27
N PRO A 77 -13.11 5.42 0.05
CA PRO A 77 -14.27 5.44 0.93
C PRO A 77 -13.89 5.84 2.36
N ARG A 78 -14.72 6.69 2.99
CA ARG A 78 -14.47 7.17 4.36
C ARG A 78 -14.25 6.05 5.37
N ALA A 79 -15.08 5.00 5.32
CA ALA A 79 -14.98 3.86 6.22
C ALA A 79 -13.65 3.10 6.08
N LEU A 80 -13.09 3.03 4.87
CA LEU A 80 -11.77 2.44 4.64
C LEU A 80 -10.67 3.35 5.21
N ALA A 81 -10.78 4.66 5.00
CA ALA A 81 -9.83 5.63 5.55
C ALA A 81 -9.75 5.55 7.08
N ASP A 82 -10.89 5.52 7.77
CA ASP A 82 -10.95 5.40 9.23
C ASP A 82 -10.25 4.10 9.72
N ARG A 83 -10.42 2.99 8.99
CA ARG A 83 -9.74 1.73 9.31
C ARG A 83 -8.23 1.78 9.05
N LEU A 84 -7.79 2.49 8.02
CA LEU A 84 -6.37 2.64 7.69
C LEU A 84 -5.64 3.57 8.67
N LEU A 85 -6.29 4.64 9.14
CA LEU A 85 -5.73 5.56 10.14
C LEU A 85 -5.43 4.87 11.48
N LEU A 86 -6.11 3.78 11.80
CA LEU A 86 -5.81 2.96 12.99
C LEU A 86 -4.65 1.98 12.78
N ARG A 87 -4.19 1.80 11.54
CA ARG A 87 -3.26 0.74 11.11
C ARG A 87 -1.94 1.26 10.55
N ALA A 88 -1.86 2.55 10.21
CA ALA A 88 -0.70 3.15 9.57
C ALA A 88 -0.27 4.41 10.33
N ALA A 89 0.97 4.84 10.12
CA ALA A 89 1.48 6.09 10.68
C ALA A 89 0.79 7.30 10.05
N GLU A 90 0.59 7.23 8.74
CA GLU A 90 0.06 8.28 7.90
C GLU A 90 -0.81 7.66 6.80
N LEU A 91 -1.86 8.37 6.40
CA LEU A 91 -2.70 8.03 5.26
C LEU A 91 -2.75 9.20 4.28
N TRP A 92 -2.34 8.95 3.05
CA TRP A 92 -2.33 9.92 1.95
C TRP A 92 -3.34 9.50 0.89
N ASN A 93 -4.36 10.34 0.68
CA ASN A 93 -5.30 10.18 -0.43
C ASN A 93 -4.76 10.94 -1.65
N LEU A 94 -4.38 10.19 -2.69
CA LEU A 94 -3.72 10.70 -3.89
C LEU A 94 -4.73 10.76 -5.04
N TYR A 95 -4.68 11.85 -5.80
CA TYR A 95 -5.51 12.05 -6.99
C TYR A 95 -4.64 12.55 -8.15
N GLY A 96 -4.84 11.96 -9.33
CA GLY A 96 -4.23 12.35 -10.60
C GLY A 96 -5.15 11.90 -11.75
N PRO A 97 -5.31 12.71 -12.80
CA PRO A 97 -6.14 12.39 -13.97
C PRO A 97 -5.44 11.50 -15.00
#